data_AF-A0A8T5MW59-F1
#
_entry.id   AF-A0A8T5MW59-F1
#
_cell.length_a   1.000
_cell.length_b   1.000
_cell.length_c   1.000
_cell.angle_alpha   90.00
_cell.angle_beta   90.00
_cell.angle_gamma   90.00
#
_symmetry.space_group_name_H-M   'P 1'
#
loop_
_entity.id
_entity.type
_entity.pdbx_description
1 polymer ?
#
loop_
_entity_poly.entity_id
_entity_poly.type
_entity_poly.pdbx_seq_one_letter_code
_entity_poly.pdbx_strand_id
1 'polypeptide(L)'
;MDIAYAYYPFTLRASDYVKRSGRSIESLLDGEFGKAVVHRAKERVIQAINGEIKKAFGADDILAQVELFSYPFARIFVSCIGNYYLIRRYALAEAKAAYVHMRGEEPRFLEELGREF
;
A
#
# COMPACT_ATOMS: atom_id res chain seq x y z
N MET A 1 8.93 8.07 8.66
CA MET A 1 7.83 7.09 8.81
C MET A 1 8.45 5.72 9.09
N ASP A 2 7.77 4.76 9.73
CA ASP A 2 8.29 3.37 9.71
C ASP A 2 8.14 2.81 8.29
N ILE A 3 9.26 2.45 7.65
CA ILE A 3 9.30 1.97 6.26
C ILE A 3 8.48 0.69 6.10
N ALA A 4 8.35 -0.12 7.15
CA ALA A 4 7.52 -1.32 7.14
C ALA A 4 6.06 -1.02 6.78
N TYR A 5 5.55 0.18 7.07
CA TYR A 5 4.19 0.58 6.70
C TYR A 5 3.98 0.59 5.18
N ALA A 6 4.98 0.95 4.38
CA ALA A 6 4.88 0.92 2.92
C ALA A 6 4.85 -0.52 2.37
N TYR A 7 5.57 -1.44 3.02
CA TYR A 7 5.53 -2.87 2.69
C TYR A 7 4.25 -3.56 3.17
N TYR A 8 3.69 -3.13 4.31
CA TYR A 8 2.51 -3.73 4.95
C TYR A 8 1.42 -2.68 5.23
N PRO A 9 0.86 -2.04 4.20
CA PRO A 9 -0.04 -0.88 4.36
C PRO A 9 -1.43 -1.25 4.91
N PHE A 10 -1.71 -2.55 5.08
CA PHE A 10 -2.95 -3.11 5.60
C PHE A 10 -2.90 -3.44 7.10
N THR A 11 -1.77 -3.17 7.76
CA THR A 11 -1.62 -3.30 9.22
C THR A 11 -2.38 -2.21 9.97
N LEU A 12 -2.77 -2.49 11.22
CA LEU A 12 -3.43 -1.52 12.10
C LEU A 12 -2.51 -0.31 12.33
N ARG A 13 -1.21 -0.57 12.55
CA ARG A 13 -0.21 0.50 12.75
C ARG A 13 -0.07 1.42 11.53
N ALA A 14 0.00 0.85 10.32
CA ALA A 14 0.05 1.64 9.09
C ALA A 14 -1.24 2.45 8.88
N SER A 15 -2.40 1.82 9.14
CA SER A 15 -3.70 2.50 9.07
C SER A 15 -3.78 3.68 10.04
N ASP A 16 -3.31 3.50 11.28
CA ASP A 16 -3.34 4.54 12.30
C ASP A 16 -2.35 5.67 11.99
N TYR A 17 -1.19 5.37 11.40
CA TYR A 17 -0.27 6.40 10.91
C TYR A 17 -0.95 7.26 9.82
N VAL A 18 -1.60 6.64 8.84
CA VAL A 18 -2.32 7.36 7.78
C VAL A 18 -3.43 8.25 8.38
N LYS A 19 -4.22 7.74 9.33
CA LYS A 19 -5.26 8.54 10.02
C LYS A 19 -4.66 9.73 10.77
N ARG A 20 -3.57 9.51 11.53
CA ARG A 20 -2.91 10.56 12.32
C ARG A 20 -2.21 11.63 11.48
N SER A 21 -1.93 11.34 10.21
CA SER A 21 -1.36 12.33 9.29
C SER A 21 -2.28 13.54 9.07
N GLY A 22 -3.58 13.43 9.38
CA GLY A 22 -4.56 14.51 9.24
C GLY A 22 -4.82 14.93 7.80
N ARG A 23 -4.27 14.21 6.80
CA ARG A 23 -4.47 14.52 5.39
C ARG A 23 -5.84 14.04 4.94
N SER A 24 -6.69 14.97 4.52
CA SER A 24 -7.97 14.64 3.88
C SER A 24 -7.74 14.06 2.49
N ILE A 25 -8.75 13.42 1.90
CA ILE A 25 -8.67 12.93 0.52
C ILE A 25 -8.42 14.09 -0.43
N GLU A 26 -9.09 15.22 -0.21
CA GLU A 26 -8.94 16.44 -1.01
C GLU A 26 -7.49 16.94 -0.96
N SER A 27 -6.91 17.02 0.25
CA SER A 27 -5.50 17.38 0.43
C SER A 27 -4.53 16.40 -0.26
N LEU A 28 -4.92 15.13 -0.42
CA LEU A 28 -4.13 14.10 -1.11
C LEU A 28 -4.36 14.08 -2.63
N LEU A 29 -5.31 14.86 -3.14
CA LEU A 29 -5.52 15.06 -4.58
C LEU A 29 -4.78 16.31 -5.09
N ASP A 30 -4.36 17.19 -4.17
CA ASP A 30 -3.65 18.43 -4.47
C ASP A 30 -2.12 18.27 -4.45
N GLY A 31 -1.45 19.11 -5.24
CA GLY A 31 0.01 19.20 -5.30
C GLY A 31 0.71 17.98 -5.93
N GLU A 32 2.04 18.03 -6.00
CA GLU A 32 2.85 16.99 -6.64
C GLU A 32 2.83 15.66 -5.86
N PHE A 33 2.80 15.73 -4.53
CA PHE A 33 2.70 14.54 -3.69
C PHE A 33 1.39 13.78 -3.95
N GLY A 34 0.26 14.49 -4.01
CA GLY A 34 -1.04 13.88 -4.29
C GLY A 34 -1.12 13.23 -5.67
N LYS A 35 -0.61 13.94 -6.69
CA LYS A 35 -0.49 13.38 -8.05
C LYS A 35 0.37 12.11 -8.06
N ALA A 36 1.49 12.09 -7.34
CA ALA A 36 2.34 10.90 -7.23
C ALA A 36 1.62 9.74 -6.54
N VAL A 37 0.88 10.00 -5.46
CA VAL A 37 0.06 9.00 -4.75
C VAL A 37 -1.00 8.39 -5.66
N VAL A 38 -1.76 9.22 -6.37
CA VAL A 38 -2.81 8.77 -7.31
C VAL A 38 -2.21 8.00 -8.48
N HIS A 39 -1.11 8.49 -9.04
CA HIS A 39 -0.39 7.81 -10.12
C HIS A 39 0.08 6.42 -9.67
N ARG A 40 0.71 6.34 -8.50
CA ARG A 40 1.18 5.09 -7.92
C ARG A 40 0.03 4.13 -7.61
N ALA A 41 -1.09 4.63 -7.11
CA ALA A 41 -2.28 3.82 -6.86
C ALA A 41 -2.82 3.19 -8.14
N LYS A 42 -2.88 3.96 -9.24
CA LYS A 42 -3.26 3.45 -10.57
C LYS A 42 -2.28 2.40 -11.07
N GLU A 43 -0.98 2.68 -11.00
CA GLU A 43 0.07 1.75 -11.42
C GLU A 43 -0.04 0.43 -10.66
N ARG A 44 -0.24 0.49 -9.34
CA ARG A 44 -0.42 -0.68 -8.49
C ARG A 44 -1.61 -1.54 -8.90
N VAL A 45 -2.75 -0.94 -9.26
CA VAL A 45 -3.91 -1.69 -9.77
C VAL A 45 -3.61 -2.36 -11.11
N ILE A 46 -2.91 -1.66 -12.02
CA ILE A 46 -2.48 -2.23 -13.32
C ILE A 46 -1.50 -3.39 -13.11
N GLN A 47 -0.53 -3.22 -12.22
CA GLN A 47 0.41 -4.25 -11.80
C GLN A 47 -0.31 -5.49 -11.24
N ALA A 48 -1.32 -5.28 -10.40
CA ALA A 48 -2.14 -6.39 -9.90
C ALA A 48 -2.88 -7.13 -11.02
N ILE A 49 -3.40 -6.41 -12.03
CA ILE A 49 -4.02 -7.02 -13.21
C ILE A 49 -3.03 -7.93 -13.94
N ASN A 50 -1.77 -7.51 -14.03
CA ASN A 50 -0.65 -8.25 -14.63
C ASN A 50 -0.08 -9.36 -13.71
N GLY A 51 -0.56 -9.46 -12.47
CA GLY A 51 -0.26 -10.56 -11.54
C GLY A 51 0.86 -10.31 -10.53
N GLU A 52 1.54 -9.16 -10.58
CA GLU A 52 2.66 -8.83 -9.70
C GLU A 52 2.67 -7.33 -9.37
N ILE A 53 2.67 -6.98 -8.08
CA ILE A 53 2.90 -5.62 -7.59
C ILE A 53 4.37 -5.49 -7.18
N LYS A 54 5.06 -4.49 -7.73
CA LYS A 54 6.44 -4.16 -7.38
C LYS A 54 6.46 -2.96 -6.45
N LYS A 55 7.21 -3.06 -5.35
CA LYS A 55 7.38 -2.02 -4.34
C LYS A 55 8.78 -1.42 -4.46
N ALA A 56 8.92 -0.37 -5.27
CA ALA A 56 10.22 0.17 -5.69
C ALA A 56 10.49 1.56 -5.07
N PHE A 57 10.40 1.67 -3.75
CA PHE A 57 10.71 2.91 -3.01
C PHE A 57 12.04 2.85 -2.24
N GLY A 58 12.59 1.66 -1.99
CA GLY A 58 13.88 1.49 -1.32
C GLY A 58 13.90 2.11 0.09
N ALA A 59 14.92 2.93 0.37
CA ALA A 59 15.09 3.66 1.64
C ALA A 59 14.64 5.13 1.56
N ASP A 60 14.01 5.56 0.47
CA ASP A 60 13.53 6.93 0.30
C ASP A 60 12.21 7.13 1.05
N ASP A 61 12.20 8.02 2.07
CA ASP A 61 11.03 8.25 2.91
C ASP A 61 9.86 8.89 2.14
N ILE A 62 10.14 9.71 1.12
CA ILE A 62 9.08 10.33 0.31
C ILE A 62 8.44 9.27 -0.57
N LEU A 63 9.23 8.43 -1.24
CA LEU A 63 8.70 7.34 -2.06
C LEU A 63 7.99 6.30 -1.20
N ALA A 64 8.47 6.01 0.01
CA ALA A 64 7.81 5.12 0.94
C ALA A 64 6.47 5.71 1.42
N GLN A 65 6.38 7.02 1.65
CA GLN A 65 5.11 7.69 1.92
C GLN A 65 4.16 7.61 0.72
N VAL A 66 4.64 7.88 -0.51
CA VAL A 66 3.83 7.72 -1.74
C VAL A 66 3.29 6.30 -1.86
N GLU A 67 4.14 5.29 -1.61
CA GLU A 67 3.74 3.89 -1.58
C GLU A 67 2.66 3.62 -0.53
N LEU A 68 2.84 4.09 0.70
CA LEU A 68 1.86 3.91 1.78
C LEU A 68 0.51 4.56 1.44
N PHE A 69 0.52 5.85 1.08
CA PHE A 69 -0.71 6.60 0.78
C PHE A 69 -1.40 6.13 -0.50
N SER A 70 -0.69 5.52 -1.45
CA SER A 70 -1.33 4.94 -2.64
C SER A 70 -2.19 3.71 -2.34
N TYR A 71 -2.05 3.09 -1.17
CA TYR A 71 -2.83 1.89 -0.79
C TYR A 71 -4.32 2.17 -0.60
N PRO A 72 -4.74 3.14 0.22
CA PRO A 72 -6.14 3.49 0.33
C PRO A 72 -6.75 3.93 -1.01
N PHE A 73 -6.01 4.67 -1.84
CA PHE A 73 -6.50 5.06 -3.19
C PHE A 73 -6.69 3.85 -4.11
N ALA A 74 -5.74 2.92 -4.14
CA ALA A 74 -5.88 1.69 -4.94
C ALA A 74 -7.10 0.87 -4.49
N ARG A 75 -7.33 0.77 -3.17
CA ARG A 75 -8.53 0.14 -2.62
C ARG A 75 -9.82 0.86 -3.02
N ILE A 76 -9.84 2.19 -2.99
CA ILE A 76 -10.97 3.00 -3.46
C ILE A 76 -11.22 2.70 -4.94
N PHE A 77 -10.20 2.73 -5.79
CA PHE A 77 -10.34 2.46 -7.22
C PHE A 77 -10.97 1.10 -7.51
N VAL A 78 -10.42 0.02 -6.96
CA VAL A 78 -10.97 -1.34 -7.21
C VAL A 78 -12.38 -1.50 -6.63
N SER A 79 -12.70 -0.81 -5.54
CA SER A 79 -14.04 -0.82 -4.93
C SER A 79 -15.05 -0.06 -5.80
N CYS A 80 -14.70 1.14 -6.28
CA CYS A 80 -15.55 1.95 -7.15
C CYS A 80 -15.80 1.30 -8.52
N ILE A 81 -14.84 0.53 -9.04
CA ILE A 81 -15.03 -0.25 -10.28
C ILE A 81 -16.06 -1.37 -10.08
N GLY A 82 -16.23 -1.88 -8.86
CA GLY A 82 -17.25 -2.87 -8.53
C GLY A 82 -17.04 -4.26 -9.14
N ASN A 83 -15.89 -4.54 -9.74
CA ASN A 83 -15.58 -5.83 -10.34
C ASN A 83 -14.95 -6.78 -9.31
N TYR A 84 -15.71 -7.82 -8.92
CA TYR A 84 -15.28 -8.78 -7.91
C TYR A 84 -14.00 -9.55 -8.26
N TYR A 85 -13.79 -9.87 -9.55
CA TYR A 85 -12.55 -10.52 -10.00
C TYR A 85 -11.35 -9.59 -9.83
N LEU A 86 -11.51 -8.29 -10.13
CA LEU A 86 -10.46 -7.30 -9.94
C LEU A 86 -10.11 -7.13 -8.46
N ILE A 87 -11.12 -7.05 -7.58
CA ILE A 87 -10.91 -6.95 -6.13
C ILE A 87 -10.09 -8.14 -5.61
N ARG A 88 -10.49 -9.37 -5.98
CA ARG A 88 -9.76 -10.59 -5.58
C ARG A 88 -8.34 -10.61 -6.14
N ARG A 89 -8.16 -10.23 -7.40
CA ARG A 89 -6.84 -10.18 -8.03
C ARG A 89 -5.92 -9.15 -7.37
N TYR A 90 -6.44 -7.97 -7.04
CA TYR A 90 -5.73 -6.94 -6.29
C TYR A 90 -5.29 -7.44 -4.91
N ALA A 91 -6.21 -8.01 -4.13
CA ALA A 91 -5.90 -8.55 -2.81
C ALA A 91 -4.83 -9.66 -2.86
N LEU A 92 -4.92 -10.57 -3.84
CA LEU A 92 -3.92 -11.62 -4.02
C LEU A 92 -2.55 -11.06 -4.41
N ALA A 93 -2.50 -10.07 -5.29
CA ALA A 93 -1.24 -9.45 -5.70
C ALA A 93 -0.55 -8.71 -4.55
N GLU A 94 -1.32 -8.00 -3.70
CA GLU A 94 -0.80 -7.38 -2.48
C GLU A 94 -0.25 -8.42 -1.50
N ALA A 95 -0.98 -9.51 -1.27
CA ALA A 95 -0.53 -10.60 -0.39
C ALA A 95 0.78 -11.23 -0.89
N LYS A 96 0.90 -11.46 -2.20
CA LYS A 96 2.14 -11.97 -2.81
C LYS A 96 3.31 -10.99 -2.65
N ALA A 97 3.08 -9.70 -2.89
CA ALA A 97 4.11 -8.68 -2.74
C ALA A 97 4.60 -8.58 -1.29
N ALA A 98 3.68 -8.61 -0.32
CA ALA A 98 4.01 -8.65 1.11
C ALA A 98 4.80 -9.91 1.48
N TYR A 99 4.37 -11.08 1.00
CA TYR A 99 5.06 -12.35 1.24
C TYR A 99 6.50 -12.34 0.72
N VAL A 100 6.74 -11.79 -0.48
CA VAL A 100 8.10 -11.68 -1.03
C VAL A 100 9.01 -10.90 -0.08
N HIS A 101 8.51 -9.82 0.52
CA HIS A 101 9.27 -9.02 1.48
C HIS A 101 9.44 -9.74 2.84
N MET A 102 8.38 -10.37 3.36
CA MET A 102 8.41 -11.13 4.63
C MET A 102 9.49 -12.21 4.68
N ARG A 103 9.86 -12.80 3.52
CA ARG A 103 10.93 -13.81 3.46
C ARG A 103 12.31 -13.28 3.87
N GLY A 104 12.52 -11.97 3.86
CA GLY A 104 13.76 -11.33 4.28
C GLY A 104 13.70 -10.71 5.68
N GLU A 105 12.56 -10.81 6.37
CA GLU A 105 12.36 -10.20 7.69
C GLU A 105 12.80 -11.12 8.83
N GLU A 106 13.18 -10.51 9.96
CA GLU A 106 13.53 -11.24 11.17
C GLU A 106 12.31 -11.99 11.76
N PRO A 107 12.48 -13.21 12.31
CA PRO A 107 11.37 -13.99 12.88
C PRO A 107 10.55 -13.22 13.91
N ARG A 108 11.21 -12.42 14.76
CA ARG A 108 10.53 -11.58 15.75
C ARG A 108 9.59 -10.55 15.12
N PHE A 109 10.00 -9.92 14.02
CA PHE A 109 9.14 -8.98 13.31
C PHE A 109 7.91 -9.69 12.75
N LEU A 110 8.08 -10.88 12.16
CA LEU A 110 6.98 -11.69 11.64
C LEU A 110 5.99 -12.12 12.74
N GLU A 111 6.48 -12.49 13.92
CA GLU A 111 5.64 -12.79 15.09
C GLU A 111 4.83 -11.57 15.53
N GLU A 112 5.44 -10.39 15.57
CA GLU A 112 4.76 -9.14 15.94
C GLU A 112 3.70 -8.75 14.89
N LEU A 113 4.04 -8.86 13.60
CA LEU A 113 3.14 -8.59 12.48
C LEU A 113 1.94 -9.54 12.48
N GLY A 114 2.17 -10.83 12.78
CA GLY A 114 1.11 -11.84 12.84
C GLY A 114 0.07 -11.60 13.93
N ARG A 115 0.39 -10.84 14.99
CA ARG A 115 -0.56 -10.49 16.06
C ARG A 115 -1.58 -9.41 15.66
N GLU A 116 -1.42 -8.79 14.48
CA GLU A 116 -2.36 -7.76 14.00
C GLU A 116 -3.55 -8.33 13.20
N PHE A 117 -3.60 -9.64 12.94
CA PHE A 117 -4.62 -10.31 12.14
C PHE A 117 -5.23 -11.51 12.88
#